data_AF-A0A7Y2ZQF7-F1
#
_entry.id   AF-A0A7Y2ZQF7-F1
#
_cell.length_a   1.000
_cell.length_b   1.000
_cell.length_c   1.000
_cell.angle_alpha   90.00
_cell.angle_beta   90.00
_cell.angle_gamma   90.00
#
_symmetry.space_group_name_H-M   'P 1'
#
loop_
_entity.id
_entity.type
_entity.pdbx_description
1 polymer ?
#
loop_
_entity_poly.entity_id
_entity_poly.type
_entity_poly.pdbx_seq_one_letter_code
_entity_poly.pdbx_strand_id
1 'polypeptide(L)'
;YYIGKDFSGWCGKTITALVIGTAIGVSVSFLDPATQNDNLWFVFFCGMISVSGMTLPGFSGSFILILLGNYVLLLVDSVNALYDTIFDMISGDFTFIENVYRIQMLKVLAVFTVGSLAGLITFSHILNYVLHHFRNITLSILMGFIIGSLGVVWPWKKTIFKTTENGDFLLDTRGEKVIENYNRYIPELNQDTLYAIGFIFIGILIVLWLEWYGQKTRKING
;
A
#
# COMPACT_ATOMS: atom_id res chain seq x y z
N TYR A 1 19.54 12.37 -9.16
CA TYR A 1 19.74 13.73 -9.74
C TYR A 1 19.20 13.86 -11.18
N TYR A 2 18.66 12.79 -11.80
CA TYR A 2 17.97 12.86 -13.11
C TYR A 2 16.57 13.51 -13.07
N ILE A 3 15.87 13.44 -11.94
CA ILE A 3 14.55 14.09 -11.76
C ILE A 3 14.68 15.63 -11.78
N GLY A 4 15.86 16.21 -11.64
CA GLY A 4 16.04 17.67 -11.77
C GLY A 4 16.31 18.15 -13.20
N LYS A 5 16.88 17.30 -14.06
CA LYS A 5 17.54 17.72 -15.31
C LYS A 5 16.81 17.31 -16.59
N ASP A 6 15.97 16.26 -16.54
CA ASP A 6 15.01 15.93 -17.61
C ASP A 6 13.70 16.77 -17.53
N PHE A 7 13.55 17.58 -16.48
CA PHE A 7 12.46 18.57 -16.37
C PHE A 7 12.85 19.82 -17.16
N SER A 8 12.63 19.82 -18.48
CA SER A 8 12.87 20.96 -19.39
C SER A 8 11.96 22.18 -19.15
N GLY A 9 11.42 22.31 -17.94
CA GLY A 9 10.67 23.46 -17.50
C GLY A 9 10.02 23.14 -16.15
N TRP A 10 10.61 23.62 -15.06
CA TRP A 10 9.86 23.84 -13.82
C TRP A 10 8.85 24.96 -14.09
N CYS A 11 7.79 24.62 -14.81
CA CYS A 11 6.62 25.47 -15.00
C CYS A 11 5.87 25.48 -13.67
N GLY A 12 5.21 26.59 -13.30
CA GLY A 12 4.41 26.65 -12.06
C GLY A 12 3.44 25.46 -11.90
N LYS A 13 2.99 24.87 -13.03
CA LYS A 13 2.15 23.67 -13.08
C LYS A 13 2.77 22.40 -12.48
N THR A 14 4.08 22.18 -12.59
CA THR A 14 4.72 20.98 -11.99
C THR A 14 4.92 21.14 -10.50
N ILE A 15 5.20 22.35 -10.03
CA ILE A 15 5.30 22.66 -8.60
C ILE A 15 3.94 22.49 -7.92
N THR A 16 2.87 23.04 -8.51
CA THR A 16 1.51 22.86 -7.94
C THR A 16 1.12 21.39 -7.92
N ALA A 17 1.44 20.63 -8.96
CA ALA A 17 1.23 19.19 -9.01
C ALA A 17 1.99 18.43 -7.91
N LEU A 18 3.24 18.82 -7.62
CA LEU A 18 4.03 18.23 -6.53
C LEU A 18 3.43 18.53 -5.15
N VAL A 19 3.00 19.78 -4.92
CA VAL A 19 2.33 20.18 -3.67
C VAL A 19 1.03 19.41 -3.49
N ILE A 20 0.22 19.27 -4.54
CA ILE A 20 -1.02 18.48 -4.52
C ILE A 20 -0.72 17.02 -4.17
N GLY A 21 0.26 16.39 -4.83
CA GLY A 21 0.67 15.03 -4.53
C GLY A 21 1.09 14.86 -3.07
N THR A 22 1.88 15.80 -2.55
CA THR A 22 2.34 15.79 -1.15
C THR A 22 1.16 15.91 -0.18
N ALA A 23 0.23 16.84 -0.44
CA ALA A 23 -0.97 17.00 0.37
C ALA A 23 -1.82 15.73 0.39
N ILE A 24 -1.99 15.06 -0.76
CA ILE A 24 -2.72 13.78 -0.86
C ILE A 24 -2.02 12.70 -0.04
N GLY A 25 -0.69 12.53 -0.19
CA GLY A 25 0.07 11.51 0.55
C GLY A 25 0.00 11.72 2.07
N VAL A 26 0.10 12.96 2.52
CA VAL A 26 -0.05 13.31 3.94
C VAL A 26 -1.48 13.03 4.40
N SER A 27 -2.50 13.42 3.64
CA SER A 27 -3.90 13.21 4.02
C SER A 27 -4.24 11.73 4.17
N VAL A 28 -3.79 10.89 3.23
CA VAL A 28 -3.97 9.43 3.28
C VAL A 28 -3.32 8.81 4.52
N SER A 29 -2.23 9.41 5.02
CA SER A 29 -1.52 8.95 6.22
C SER A 29 -2.29 9.13 7.52
N PHE A 30 -3.35 9.95 7.51
CA PHE A 30 -4.21 10.23 8.66
C PHE A 30 -5.61 9.62 8.51
N LEU A 31 -5.85 8.82 7.47
CA LEU A 31 -7.10 8.08 7.33
C LEU A 31 -7.10 6.90 8.29
N ASP A 32 -8.11 6.84 9.14
CA ASP A 32 -8.38 5.67 9.96
C ASP A 32 -8.92 4.53 9.07
N PRO A 33 -8.54 3.27 9.34
CA PRO A 33 -9.10 2.12 8.66
C PRO A 33 -10.63 2.06 8.80
N ALA A 34 -11.32 1.88 7.68
CA ALA A 34 -12.76 1.65 7.65
C ALA A 34 -13.11 0.30 8.30
N THR A 35 -14.38 0.14 8.66
CA THR A 35 -14.90 -1.15 9.13
C THR A 35 -15.07 -2.12 7.96
N GLN A 36 -14.89 -3.41 8.25
CA GLN A 36 -15.11 -4.48 7.27
C GLN A 36 -16.51 -4.41 6.65
N ASN A 37 -16.58 -4.60 5.33
CA ASN A 37 -17.80 -4.57 4.54
C ASN A 37 -17.79 -5.70 3.50
N ASP A 38 -18.71 -6.65 3.65
CA ASP A 38 -18.83 -7.84 2.81
C ASP A 38 -19.76 -7.64 1.60
N ASN A 39 -20.29 -6.43 1.39
CA ASN A 39 -21.10 -6.13 0.22
C ASN A 39 -20.30 -6.36 -1.06
N LEU A 40 -20.81 -7.23 -1.94
CA LEU A 40 -20.13 -7.66 -3.15
C LEU A 40 -19.78 -6.49 -4.08
N TRP A 41 -20.61 -5.46 -4.17
CA TRP A 41 -20.28 -4.26 -4.95
C TRP A 41 -19.08 -3.51 -4.36
N PHE A 42 -19.04 -3.38 -3.04
CA PHE A 42 -17.90 -2.76 -2.36
C PHE A 42 -16.63 -3.59 -2.58
N VAL A 43 -16.71 -4.91 -2.43
CA VAL A 43 -15.61 -5.85 -2.69
C VAL A 43 -15.09 -5.77 -4.13
N PHE A 44 -15.99 -5.64 -5.10
CA PHE A 44 -15.62 -5.46 -6.51
C PHE A 44 -14.76 -4.20 -6.72
N PHE A 45 -15.22 -3.05 -6.23
CA PHE A 45 -14.46 -1.80 -6.32
C PHE A 45 -13.17 -1.83 -5.48
N CYS A 46 -13.20 -2.50 -4.33
CA CYS A 46 -12.03 -2.75 -3.49
C CYS A 46 -10.93 -3.49 -4.29
N GLY A 47 -11.31 -4.52 -5.05
CA GLY A 47 -10.43 -5.20 -6.01
C GLY A 47 -9.87 -4.26 -7.07
N MET A 48 -10.72 -3.47 -7.73
CA MET A 48 -10.29 -2.54 -8.76
C MET A 48 -9.23 -1.54 -8.27
N ILE A 49 -9.46 -0.93 -7.11
CA ILE A 49 -8.60 0.12 -6.55
C ILE A 49 -7.29 -0.49 -6.00
N SER A 50 -7.38 -1.64 -5.34
CA SER A 50 -6.20 -2.29 -4.72
C SER A 50 -5.13 -2.64 -5.76
N VAL A 51 -5.51 -3.20 -6.91
CA VAL A 51 -4.56 -3.56 -7.98
C VAL A 51 -3.99 -2.33 -8.68
N SER A 52 -4.81 -1.31 -8.91
CA SER A 52 -4.35 -0.01 -9.42
C SER A 52 -3.21 0.52 -8.55
N GLY A 53 -3.32 0.29 -7.24
CA GLY A 53 -2.29 0.68 -6.30
C GLY A 53 -0.94 0.01 -6.49
N MET A 54 -0.91 -1.28 -6.82
CA MET A 54 0.35 -2.00 -7.03
C MET A 54 1.09 -1.55 -8.29
N THR A 55 0.40 -0.97 -9.26
CA THR A 55 0.98 -0.54 -10.54
C THR A 55 1.58 0.87 -10.50
N LEU A 56 1.21 1.70 -9.52
CA LEU A 56 1.71 3.06 -9.36
C LEU A 56 2.87 3.11 -8.35
N PRO A 57 4.02 3.73 -8.69
CA PRO A 57 5.12 3.86 -7.75
C PRO A 57 4.70 4.73 -6.55
N GLY A 58 4.95 4.21 -5.34
CA GLY A 58 4.65 4.88 -4.08
C GLY A 58 3.28 4.58 -3.48
N PHE A 59 2.38 3.94 -4.23
CA PHE A 59 1.04 3.55 -3.77
C PHE A 59 1.04 2.04 -3.49
N SER A 60 0.40 1.59 -2.40
CA SER A 60 0.41 0.17 -2.00
C SER A 60 -1.00 -0.39 -1.96
N GLY A 61 -1.26 -1.41 -2.80
CA GLY A 61 -2.56 -2.06 -2.88
C GLY A 61 -3.01 -2.70 -1.58
N SER A 62 -2.11 -3.39 -0.87
CA SER A 62 -2.41 -4.00 0.43
C SER A 62 -2.68 -2.97 1.52
N PHE A 63 -1.98 -1.84 1.51
CA PHE A 63 -2.25 -0.73 2.43
C PHE A 63 -3.64 -0.13 2.20
N ILE A 64 -4.06 0.02 0.94
CA ILE A 64 -5.44 0.46 0.66
C ILE A 64 -6.48 -0.55 1.12
N LEU A 65 -6.25 -1.85 0.98
CA LEU A 65 -7.16 -2.86 1.53
C LEU A 65 -7.29 -2.78 3.05
N ILE A 66 -6.21 -2.44 3.75
CA ILE A 66 -6.23 -2.16 5.19
C ILE A 66 -7.05 -0.92 5.48
N LEU A 67 -6.83 0.19 4.76
CA LEU A 67 -7.61 1.42 4.93
C LEU A 67 -9.10 1.23 4.60
N LEU A 68 -9.43 0.36 3.65
CA LEU A 68 -10.81 0.00 3.30
C LEU A 68 -11.44 -1.02 4.27
N GLY A 69 -10.71 -1.52 5.26
CA GLY A 69 -11.21 -2.45 6.28
C GLY A 69 -11.36 -3.90 5.82
N ASN A 70 -11.02 -4.22 4.58
CA ASN A 70 -11.29 -5.52 3.97
C ASN A 70 -10.05 -6.41 3.80
N TYR A 71 -8.90 -6.00 4.36
CA TYR A 71 -7.67 -6.81 4.28
C TYR A 71 -7.86 -8.22 4.85
N VAL A 72 -8.41 -8.35 6.06
CA VAL A 72 -8.59 -9.66 6.73
C VAL A 72 -9.59 -10.52 5.94
N LEU A 73 -10.76 -9.97 5.64
CA LEU A 73 -11.80 -10.66 4.87
C LEU A 73 -11.30 -11.16 3.50
N LEU A 74 -10.49 -10.37 2.79
CA LEU A 74 -10.06 -10.70 1.42
C LEU A 74 -8.77 -11.52 1.34
N LEU A 75 -7.76 -11.21 2.16
CA LEU A 75 -6.45 -11.85 2.05
C LEU A 75 -6.23 -12.96 3.08
N VAL A 76 -7.03 -13.01 4.15
CA VAL A 76 -6.93 -14.06 5.16
C VAL A 76 -8.12 -15.00 5.00
N ASP A 77 -9.34 -14.53 5.25
CA ASP A 77 -10.50 -15.43 5.34
C ASP A 77 -10.87 -16.05 4.00
N SER A 78 -10.93 -15.22 2.94
CA SER A 78 -11.23 -15.67 1.59
C SER A 78 -10.16 -16.61 1.02
N VAL A 79 -8.88 -16.35 1.31
CA VAL A 79 -7.77 -17.19 0.84
C VAL A 79 -7.72 -18.51 1.60
N ASN A 80 -7.95 -18.49 2.93
CA ASN A 80 -8.04 -19.71 3.73
C ASN A 80 -9.23 -20.57 3.27
N ALA A 81 -10.38 -19.97 3.00
CA ALA A 81 -11.54 -20.69 2.45
C ALA A 81 -11.21 -21.35 1.10
N LEU A 82 -10.46 -20.66 0.23
CA LEU A 82 -9.98 -21.25 -1.03
C LEU A 82 -8.99 -22.39 -0.80
N TYR A 83 -8.02 -22.20 0.09
CA TYR A 83 -7.02 -23.22 0.44
C TYR A 83 -7.68 -24.50 0.95
N ASP A 84 -8.58 -24.37 1.92
CA ASP A 84 -9.38 -25.47 2.46
C ASP A 84 -10.18 -26.18 1.37
N THR A 85 -10.84 -25.42 0.49
CA THR A 85 -11.66 -25.98 -0.60
C THR A 85 -10.80 -26.78 -1.58
N ILE A 86 -9.61 -26.29 -1.91
CA ILE A 86 -8.66 -27.01 -2.78
C ILE A 86 -8.20 -28.30 -2.09
N PHE A 87 -7.90 -28.25 -0.79
CA PHE A 87 -7.48 -29.41 -0.02
C PHE A 87 -8.57 -30.50 0.07
N ASP A 88 -9.81 -30.10 0.35
CA ASP A 88 -10.97 -31.00 0.44
C ASP A 88 -11.26 -31.65 -0.93
N MET A 89 -11.20 -30.85 -2.00
CA MET A 89 -11.39 -31.33 -3.38
C MET A 89 -10.32 -32.36 -3.77
N ILE A 90 -9.05 -32.15 -3.38
CA ILE A 90 -7.96 -33.11 -3.62
C ILE A 90 -8.16 -34.39 -2.80
N SER A 91 -8.70 -34.26 -1.59
CA SER A 91 -8.99 -35.38 -0.68
C SER A 91 -10.25 -36.16 -1.07
N GLY A 92 -11.02 -35.68 -2.06
CA GLY A 92 -12.28 -36.29 -2.51
C GLY A 92 -13.48 -36.00 -1.61
N ASP A 93 -13.36 -35.01 -0.72
CA ASP A 93 -14.41 -34.57 0.19
C ASP A 93 -15.13 -33.33 -0.36
N PHE A 94 -16.44 -33.42 -0.56
CA PHE A 94 -17.27 -32.32 -1.09
C PHE A 94 -18.13 -31.63 -0.01
N THR A 95 -17.84 -31.88 1.27
CA THR A 95 -18.57 -31.30 2.41
C THR A 95 -18.49 -29.77 2.47
N PHE A 96 -17.54 -29.15 1.76
CA PHE A 96 -17.45 -27.69 1.66
C PHE A 96 -18.72 -27.02 1.08
N ILE A 97 -19.52 -27.74 0.27
CA ILE A 97 -20.75 -27.23 -0.34
C ILE A 97 -21.84 -26.95 0.71
N GLU A 98 -21.83 -27.67 1.83
CA GLU A 98 -22.81 -27.49 2.90
C GLU A 98 -22.45 -26.28 3.78
N ASN A 99 -21.20 -25.85 3.75
CA ASN A 99 -20.71 -24.76 4.57
C ASN A 99 -21.02 -23.39 3.96
N VAL A 100 -22.08 -22.76 4.47
CA VAL A 100 -22.56 -21.42 4.04
C VAL A 100 -21.45 -20.36 4.12
N TYR A 101 -20.63 -20.39 5.17
CA TYR A 101 -19.53 -19.43 5.37
C TYR A 101 -18.45 -19.60 4.30
N ARG A 102 -18.05 -20.84 3.98
CA ARG A 102 -17.06 -21.10 2.92
C ARG A 102 -17.55 -20.62 1.56
N ILE A 103 -18.81 -20.91 1.20
CA ILE A 103 -19.39 -20.43 -0.06
C ILE A 103 -19.41 -18.90 -0.12
N GLN A 104 -19.74 -18.22 0.98
CA GLN A 104 -19.74 -16.76 1.03
C GLN A 104 -18.33 -16.20 0.78
N MET A 105 -17.32 -16.75 1.44
CA MET A 105 -15.92 -16.34 1.26
C MET A 105 -15.40 -16.61 -0.15
N LEU A 106 -15.77 -17.74 -0.77
CA LEU A 106 -15.44 -18.02 -2.17
C LEU A 106 -16.12 -17.04 -3.13
N LYS A 107 -17.38 -16.65 -2.87
CA LYS A 107 -18.08 -15.63 -3.67
C LYS A 107 -17.39 -14.27 -3.55
N VAL A 108 -17.05 -13.86 -2.33
CA VAL A 108 -16.30 -12.63 -2.06
C VAL A 108 -14.97 -12.65 -2.82
N LEU A 109 -14.22 -13.75 -2.73
CA LEU A 109 -12.96 -13.91 -3.46
C LEU A 109 -13.15 -13.79 -4.97
N ALA A 110 -14.14 -14.48 -5.53
CA ALA A 110 -14.42 -14.45 -6.96
C ALA A 110 -14.76 -13.03 -7.44
N VAL A 111 -15.62 -12.31 -6.71
CA VAL A 111 -15.98 -10.92 -7.04
C VAL A 111 -14.77 -10.00 -6.92
N PHE A 112 -13.94 -10.18 -5.88
CA PHE A 112 -12.69 -9.45 -5.71
C PHE A 112 -11.72 -9.71 -6.86
N THR A 113 -11.56 -10.95 -7.32
CA THR A 113 -10.70 -11.31 -8.45
C THR A 113 -11.20 -10.67 -9.74
N VAL A 114 -12.51 -10.72 -10.01
CA VAL A 114 -13.08 -10.08 -11.21
C VAL A 114 -12.88 -8.56 -11.16
N GLY A 115 -13.11 -7.93 -10.00
CA GLY A 115 -12.85 -6.51 -9.79
C GLY A 115 -11.36 -6.17 -9.98
N SER A 116 -10.47 -6.98 -9.44
CA SER A 116 -9.02 -6.84 -9.57
C SER A 116 -8.54 -6.89 -11.02
N LEU A 117 -9.06 -7.84 -11.82
CA LEU A 117 -8.75 -7.96 -13.25
C LEU A 117 -9.28 -6.75 -14.04
N ALA A 118 -10.53 -6.35 -13.78
CA ALA A 118 -11.11 -5.16 -14.41
C ALA A 118 -10.31 -3.90 -14.08
N GLY A 119 -9.91 -3.74 -12.80
CA GLY A 119 -9.06 -2.64 -12.35
C GLY A 119 -7.70 -2.62 -13.04
N LEU A 120 -7.02 -3.77 -13.12
CA LEU A 120 -5.72 -3.87 -13.79
C LEU A 120 -5.79 -3.41 -15.25
N ILE A 121 -6.78 -3.92 -16.00
CA ILE A 121 -6.94 -3.61 -17.42
C ILE A 121 -7.27 -2.13 -17.60
N THR A 122 -8.28 -1.63 -16.88
CA THR A 122 -8.71 -0.23 -17.00
C THR A 122 -7.60 0.73 -16.59
N PHE A 123 -6.95 0.47 -15.46
CA PHE A 123 -5.90 1.32 -14.93
C PHE A 123 -4.65 1.32 -15.81
N SER A 124 -4.24 0.18 -16.36
CA SER A 124 -3.09 0.09 -17.26
C SER A 124 -3.27 0.99 -18.50
N HIS A 125 -4.49 1.07 -19.05
CA HIS A 125 -4.77 1.96 -20.19
C HIS A 125 -4.75 3.43 -19.78
N ILE A 126 -5.39 3.77 -18.66
CA ILE A 126 -5.43 5.14 -18.14
C ILE A 126 -4.02 5.64 -17.84
N LEU A 127 -3.22 4.84 -17.12
CA LEU A 127 -1.86 5.21 -16.74
C LEU A 127 -0.97 5.38 -17.98
N ASN A 128 -1.07 4.48 -18.96
CA ASN A 128 -0.33 4.60 -20.21
C ASN A 128 -0.69 5.91 -20.96
N TYR A 129 -1.98 6.22 -21.05
CA TYR A 129 -2.45 7.47 -21.67
C TYR A 129 -1.95 8.71 -20.93
N VAL A 130 -2.11 8.75 -19.62
CA VAL A 130 -1.74 9.89 -18.76
C VAL A 130 -0.23 10.11 -18.73
N LEU A 131 0.57 9.04 -18.70
CA LEU A 131 2.04 9.16 -18.76
C LEU A 131 2.52 9.59 -20.15
N HIS A 132 1.83 9.22 -21.23
CA HIS A 132 2.21 9.65 -22.58
C HIS A 132 1.87 11.13 -22.84
N HIS A 133 0.75 11.63 -22.31
CA HIS A 133 0.30 13.01 -22.57
C HIS A 133 0.74 14.00 -21.48
N PHE A 134 0.86 13.57 -20.22
CA PHE A 134 1.11 14.44 -19.06
C PHE A 134 2.31 14.01 -18.21
N ARG A 135 3.33 13.39 -18.82
CA ARG A 135 4.50 12.79 -18.14
C ARG A 135 5.05 13.62 -16.97
N ASN A 136 5.39 14.89 -17.21
CA ASN A 136 6.05 15.72 -16.19
C ASN A 136 5.13 16.05 -15.01
N ILE A 137 3.85 16.28 -15.27
CA ILE A 137 2.85 16.56 -14.23
C ILE A 137 2.62 15.30 -13.41
N THR A 138 2.38 14.16 -14.06
CA THR A 138 2.15 12.87 -13.40
C THR A 138 3.34 12.49 -12.52
N LEU A 139 4.57 12.58 -13.04
CA LEU A 139 5.77 12.30 -12.24
C LEU A 139 5.92 13.26 -11.05
N SER A 140 5.52 14.53 -11.20
CA SER A 140 5.54 15.49 -10.08
C SER A 140 4.53 15.13 -9.00
N ILE A 141 3.31 14.72 -9.38
CA ILE A 141 2.28 14.25 -8.43
C ILE A 141 2.78 13.01 -7.70
N LEU A 142 3.32 12.03 -8.42
CA LEU A 142 3.81 10.79 -7.82
C LEU A 142 5.00 11.02 -6.88
N MET A 143 5.94 11.88 -7.26
CA MET A 143 7.02 12.30 -6.37
C MET A 143 6.49 13.01 -5.13
N GLY A 144 5.55 13.95 -5.30
CA GLY A 144 4.88 14.59 -4.17
C GLY A 144 4.22 13.57 -3.25
N PHE A 145 3.47 12.62 -3.81
CA PHE A 145 2.80 11.57 -3.05
C PHE A 145 3.77 10.72 -2.24
N ILE A 146 4.90 10.28 -2.83
CA ILE A 146 5.96 9.54 -2.15
C ILE A 146 6.58 10.38 -1.02
N ILE A 147 6.84 11.67 -1.26
CA ILE A 147 7.36 12.59 -0.24
C ILE A 147 6.37 12.72 0.91
N GLY A 148 5.07 12.89 0.60
CA GLY A 148 4.01 13.03 1.59
C GLY A 148 3.77 11.77 2.41
N SER A 149 3.88 10.58 1.80
CA SER A 149 3.69 9.30 2.48
C SER A 149 4.92 8.81 3.25
N LEU A 150 6.08 9.46 3.09
CA LEU A 150 7.32 9.12 3.82
C LEU A 150 7.11 9.11 5.35
N GLY A 151 6.24 9.99 5.86
CA GLY A 151 5.86 10.02 7.28
C GLY A 151 5.16 8.74 7.78
N VAL A 152 4.57 7.94 6.89
CA VAL A 152 3.97 6.63 7.23
C VAL A 152 5.05 5.59 7.49
N VAL A 153 6.16 5.62 6.76
CA VAL A 153 7.22 4.60 6.85
C VAL A 153 8.30 5.00 7.86
N TRP A 154 8.27 6.23 8.37
CA TRP A 154 9.28 6.73 9.28
C TRP A 154 9.39 5.90 10.57
N PRO A 155 10.61 5.49 10.98
CA PRO A 155 10.81 4.45 11.99
C PRO A 155 10.44 4.87 13.42
N TRP A 156 10.42 6.16 13.74
CA TRP A 156 10.22 6.64 15.10
C TRP A 156 8.74 6.77 15.48
N LYS A 157 8.14 5.61 15.75
CA LYS A 157 6.74 5.47 16.18
C LYS A 157 6.63 4.53 17.37
N LYS A 158 5.83 4.90 18.38
CA LYS A 158 5.47 4.02 19.49
C LYS A 158 4.01 3.60 19.34
N THR A 159 3.74 2.30 19.41
CA THR A 159 2.39 1.73 19.40
C THR A 159 1.66 2.10 20.68
N ILE A 160 0.49 2.75 20.55
CA ILE A 160 -0.48 2.91 21.62
C ILE A 160 -1.45 1.74 21.51
N PHE A 161 -1.67 1.02 22.60
CA PHE A 161 -2.58 -0.12 22.65
C PHE A 161 -3.95 0.32 23.17
N LYS A 162 -5.03 -0.21 22.59
CA LYS A 162 -6.39 0.01 23.10
C LYS A 162 -6.49 -0.52 24.51
N THR A 163 -7.06 0.29 25.41
CA THR A 163 -7.26 -0.06 26.82
C THR A 163 -8.76 -0.08 27.11
N THR A 164 -9.26 -1.10 27.81
CA THR A 164 -10.64 -1.19 28.28
C THR A 164 -10.90 -0.11 29.36
N GLU A 165 -12.16 0.21 29.64
CA GLU A 165 -12.57 1.15 30.71
C GLU A 165 -11.98 0.79 32.10
N ASN A 166 -11.54 -0.46 32.32
CA ASN A 166 -10.89 -0.93 33.54
C ASN A 166 -9.36 -0.77 33.57
N GLY A 167 -8.73 -0.24 32.52
CA GLY A 167 -7.27 -0.06 32.46
C GLY A 167 -6.48 -1.27 31.90
N ASP A 168 -7.17 -2.35 31.53
CA ASP A 168 -6.56 -3.54 30.92
C ASP A 168 -6.40 -3.37 29.40
N PHE A 169 -5.31 -3.89 28.83
CA PHE A 169 -5.11 -3.87 27.38
C PHE A 169 -6.11 -4.79 26.68
N LEU A 170 -6.79 -4.28 25.64
CA LEU A 170 -7.66 -5.10 24.79
C LEU A 170 -6.80 -6.08 24.00
N LEU A 171 -7.08 -7.37 24.18
CA LEU A 171 -6.43 -8.48 23.49
C LEU A 171 -7.29 -8.91 22.29
N ASP A 172 -6.66 -9.09 21.12
CA ASP A 172 -7.27 -9.70 19.95
C ASP A 172 -7.56 -11.20 20.22
N THR A 173 -8.30 -11.84 19.33
CA THR A 173 -8.64 -13.29 19.30
C THR A 173 -7.41 -14.20 19.44
N ARG A 174 -6.21 -13.67 19.18
CA ARG A 174 -4.91 -14.35 19.31
C ARG A 174 -4.16 -14.09 20.63
N GLY A 175 -4.74 -13.30 21.55
CA GLY A 175 -4.09 -12.90 22.80
C GLY A 175 -3.08 -11.76 22.66
N GLU A 176 -3.08 -11.05 21.52
CA GLU A 176 -2.15 -9.96 21.21
C GLU A 176 -2.79 -8.59 21.45
N LYS A 177 -2.02 -7.60 21.92
CA LYS A 177 -2.56 -6.27 22.23
C LYS A 177 -3.00 -5.54 20.95
N VAL A 178 -4.25 -5.08 20.91
CA VAL A 178 -4.80 -4.34 19.76
C VAL A 178 -4.17 -2.94 19.70
N ILE A 179 -3.47 -2.66 18.60
CA ILE A 179 -2.87 -1.34 18.35
C ILE A 179 -3.99 -0.35 18.00
N GLU A 180 -4.11 0.72 18.78
CA GLU A 180 -5.08 1.80 18.55
C GLU A 180 -4.53 2.86 17.60
N ASN A 181 -3.30 3.29 17.87
CA ASN A 181 -2.65 4.37 17.13
C ASN A 181 -1.13 4.33 17.32
N TYR A 182 -0.39 5.16 16.59
CA TYR A 182 1.04 5.32 16.72
C TYR A 182 1.37 6.75 17.13
N ASN A 183 2.03 6.93 18.28
CA ASN A 183 2.58 8.23 18.64
C ASN A 183 3.94 8.42 17.95
N ARG A 184 4.08 9.50 17.17
CA ARG A 184 5.35 9.87 16.55
C ARG A 184 6.19 10.60 17.58
N TYR A 185 7.41 10.14 17.81
CA TYR A 185 8.33 10.76 18.75
C TYR A 185 9.62 11.15 18.05
N ILE A 186 10.31 12.15 18.61
CA ILE A 186 11.67 12.49 18.20
C ILE A 186 12.60 11.57 18.99
N PRO A 187 13.45 10.77 18.35
CA PRO A 187 14.30 9.83 19.05
C PRO A 187 15.38 10.55 19.86
N GLU A 188 15.69 9.99 21.02
CA GLU A 188 16.89 10.35 21.77
C GLU A 188 18.14 9.83 21.04
N LEU A 189 19.25 10.54 21.19
CA LEU A 189 20.55 10.20 20.56
C LEU A 189 21.21 9.02 21.27
N ASN A 190 20.64 7.82 21.09
CA ASN A 190 21.16 6.55 21.58
C ASN A 190 21.89 5.77 20.47
N GLN A 191 22.64 4.72 20.84
CA GLN A 191 23.37 3.86 19.88
C GLN A 191 22.42 3.25 18.83
N ASP A 192 21.22 2.81 19.24
CA ASP A 192 20.22 2.24 18.33
C ASP A 192 19.70 3.27 17.31
N THR A 193 19.45 4.49 17.77
CA THR A 193 19.06 5.62 16.90
C THR A 193 20.18 5.94 15.91
N LEU A 194 21.44 5.90 16.36
CA LEU A 194 22.60 6.16 15.51
C LEU A 194 22.76 5.08 14.43
N TYR A 195 22.58 3.80 14.76
CA TYR A 195 22.56 2.71 13.78
C TYR A 195 21.42 2.88 12.78
N ALA A 196 20.22 3.22 13.24
CA ALA A 196 19.08 3.46 12.36
C ALA A 196 19.35 4.60 11.36
N ILE A 197 19.90 5.74 11.83
CA ILE A 197 20.30 6.85 10.97
C ILE A 197 21.40 6.41 9.99
N GLY A 198 22.38 5.65 10.46
CA GLY A 198 23.44 5.09 9.62
C GLY A 198 22.89 4.23 8.47
N PHE A 199 21.96 3.33 8.75
CA PHE A 199 21.31 2.51 7.72
C PHE A 199 20.49 3.33 6.72
N ILE A 200 19.82 4.41 7.16
CA ILE A 200 19.13 5.35 6.26
C ILE A 200 20.13 5.97 5.28
N PHE A 201 21.27 6.47 5.77
CA PHE A 201 22.31 7.05 4.91
C PHE A 201 22.92 6.01 3.97
N ILE A 202 23.21 4.80 4.44
CA ILE A 202 23.70 3.70 3.59
C ILE A 202 22.70 3.39 2.49
N GLY A 203 21.41 3.31 2.80
CA GLY A 203 20.35 3.09 1.80
C GLY A 203 20.33 4.18 0.73
N ILE A 204 20.42 5.46 1.14
CA ILE A 204 20.50 6.59 0.20
C ILE A 204 21.76 6.48 -0.68
N LEU A 205 22.92 6.15 -0.08
CA LEU A 205 24.17 5.97 -0.83
C LEU A 205 24.09 4.84 -1.85
N ILE A 206 23.48 3.70 -1.51
CA ILE A 206 23.27 2.58 -2.42
C ILE A 206 22.39 3.00 -3.60
N VAL A 207 21.29 3.70 -3.34
CA VAL A 207 20.38 4.19 -4.40
C VAL A 207 21.11 5.16 -5.33
N LEU A 208 21.88 6.11 -4.78
CA LEU A 208 22.67 7.05 -5.57
C LEU A 208 23.77 6.33 -6.38
N TRP A 209 24.41 5.33 -5.80
CA TRP A 209 25.43 4.52 -6.48
C TRP A 209 24.84 3.72 -7.64
N LEU A 210 23.67 3.10 -7.46
CA LEU A 210 22.92 2.41 -8.52
C LEU A 210 22.51 3.37 -9.65
N GLU A 211 22.02 4.57 -9.31
CA GLU A 211 21.68 5.60 -10.30
C GLU A 211 22.93 5.99 -11.12
N TRP A 212 24.05 6.23 -10.45
CA TRP A 212 25.32 6.59 -11.10
C TRP A 212 25.84 5.47 -12.02
N TYR A 213 25.82 4.22 -11.55
CA TYR A 213 26.22 3.06 -12.34
C TYR A 213 25.34 2.88 -13.58
N GLY A 214 24.01 3.00 -13.42
CA GLY A 214 23.06 2.90 -14.53
C GLY A 214 23.30 3.96 -15.61
N GLN A 215 23.62 5.20 -15.23
CA GLN A 215 23.95 6.25 -16.20
C GLN A 215 25.25 5.97 -16.96
N LYS A 216 26.26 5.41 -16.29
CA LYS A 216 27.56 5.09 -16.89
C LYS A 216 27.41 4.01 -17.97
N THR A 217 26.64 2.95 -17.70
CA THR A 217 26.37 1.88 -18.68
C THR A 217 25.56 2.38 -19.88
N ARG A 218 24.59 3.29 -19.66
CA ARG A 218 23.75 3.85 -20.73
C ARG A 218 24.53 4.74 -21.71
N LYS A 219 25.57 5.44 -21.23
CA LYS A 219 26.49 6.23 -22.07
C LYS A 219 27.51 5.41 -22.86
N ILE A 220 27.72 4.14 -22.48
CA ILE A 220 28.67 3.25 -23.17
C ILE A 220 27.99 2.52 -24.34
N ASN A 221 26.66 2.32 -24.26
CA ASN A 221 25.88 1.58 -25.25
C ASN A 221 24.98 2.45 -26.15
N GLY A 222 25.11 3.78 -26.13
CA GLY A 222 24.35 4.71 -26.97
C GLY A 222 25.27 5.76 -27.56
#